data_AF-A0A2E0ZIX5-F1
#
_entry.id   AF-A0A2E0ZIX5-F1
#
_cell.length_a   1.000
_cell.length_b   1.000
_cell.length_c   1.000
_cell.angle_alpha   90.00
_cell.angle_beta   90.00
_cell.angle_gamma   90.00
#
_symmetry.space_group_name_H-M   'P 1'
#
loop_
_entity.id
_entity.type
_entity.pdbx_description
1 polymer ?
#
loop_
_entity_poly.entity_id
_entity_poly.type
_entity_poly.pdbx_seq_one_letter_code
_entity_poly.pdbx_strand_id
1 'polypeptide(L)'
;MQKLKALVNESSTNGSIEVREYSEKLSFSLIGTDPYQPNGRLQIRLYLPIWKNENVPKFELFRDRDEYWTKFFLKQFAEIWKISRPLYSNSDQLQTDREERQLP
;
A
#
# COMPACT_ATOMS: atom_id res chain seq x y z
N MET A 1 -7.04 -20.18 10.99
CA MET A 1 -6.94 -20.35 12.47
C MET A 1 -6.24 -21.64 12.93
N GLN A 2 -6.18 -22.73 12.15
CA GLN A 2 -5.57 -23.98 12.62
C GLN A 2 -4.04 -23.92 12.77
N LYS A 3 -3.32 -23.18 11.93
CA LYS A 3 -1.85 -23.05 12.00
C LYS A 3 -1.34 -22.40 13.30
N LEU A 4 -2.13 -21.49 13.88
CA LEU A 4 -1.80 -20.83 15.15
C LEU A 4 -1.93 -21.79 16.34
N LYS A 5 -2.88 -22.75 16.27
CA LYS A 5 -3.03 -23.78 17.30
C LYS A 5 -1.90 -24.82 17.27
N ALA A 6 -1.30 -25.06 16.10
CA ALA A 6 -0.20 -26.00 15.97
C ALA A 6 1.08 -25.52 16.69
N LEU A 7 1.39 -24.23 16.62
CA LEU A 7 2.54 -23.62 17.32
C LEU A 7 2.43 -23.65 18.84
N VAL A 8 1.21 -23.62 19.39
CA VAL A 8 0.98 -23.67 20.84
C VAL A 8 1.19 -25.08 21.40
N ASN A 9 1.06 -26.12 20.57
CA ASN A 9 1.19 -27.51 20.99
C ASN A 9 2.62 -28.06 20.90
N GLU A 10 3.56 -27.34 20.29
CA GLU A 10 5.00 -27.69 20.32
C GLU A 10 5.66 -27.07 21.55
N SER A 11 5.46 -27.76 22.67
CA SER A 11 5.87 -27.40 24.02
C SER A 11 7.40 -27.47 24.24
N SER A 12 8.18 -26.64 23.53
CA SER A 12 9.58 -26.38 23.92
C SER A 12 10.15 -25.03 23.47
N THR A 13 9.35 -24.11 22.94
CA THR A 13 9.83 -22.73 22.68
C THR A 13 9.19 -21.77 23.66
N ASN A 14 9.98 -21.33 24.65
CA ASN A 14 9.63 -20.23 25.57
C ASN A 14 9.68 -18.88 24.83
N GLY A 15 8.82 -18.71 23.82
CA GLY A 15 8.62 -17.44 23.13
C GLY A 15 7.33 -16.78 23.59
N SER A 16 7.36 -15.50 23.92
CA SER A 16 6.15 -14.70 24.11
C SER A 16 5.68 -14.15 22.76
N ILE A 17 4.39 -14.29 22.47
CA ILE A 17 3.74 -13.56 21.38
C ILE A 17 3.25 -12.25 21.97
N GLU A 18 3.79 -11.14 21.49
CA GLU A 18 3.32 -9.81 21.84
C GLU A 18 2.60 -9.18 20.65
N VAL A 19 1.35 -8.77 20.85
CA VAL A 19 0.62 -7.93 19.91
C VAL A 19 0.84 -6.49 20.34
N ARG A 20 1.49 -5.70 19.49
CA ARG A 20 1.73 -4.27 19.74
C ARG A 20 0.98 -3.46 18.69
N GLU A 21 0.21 -2.49 19.16
CA GLU A 21 -0.41 -1.51 18.28
C GLU A 21 0.61 -0.41 17.96
N TYR A 22 0.84 -0.17 16.68
CA TYR A 22 1.65 0.95 16.22
C TYR A 22 0.72 2.10 15.89
N SER A 23 0.84 3.20 16.64
CA SER A 23 0.03 4.41 16.46
C SER A 23 0.46 5.25 15.25
N GLU A 24 1.64 4.99 14.70
CA GLU A 24 2.17 5.70 13.54
C GLU A 24 1.61 5.17 12.23
N LYS A 25 1.40 6.07 11.27
CA LYS A 25 0.98 5.69 9.91
C LYS A 25 2.08 4.83 9.26
N LEU A 26 1.72 3.60 8.95
CA LEU A 26 2.55 2.67 8.19
C LEU A 26 2.88 3.27 6.81
N SER A 27 4.17 3.52 6.58
CA SER A 27 4.68 3.84 5.26
C SER A 27 4.91 2.53 4.50
N PHE A 28 4.50 2.47 3.24
CA PHE A 28 4.70 1.30 2.41
C PHE A 28 4.93 1.69 0.94
N SER A 29 5.58 0.80 0.20
CA SER A 29 5.57 0.84 -1.27
C SER A 29 4.84 -0.37 -1.83
N LEU A 30 4.28 -0.18 -3.02
CA LEU A 30 3.47 -1.15 -3.72
C LEU A 30 3.92 -1.21 -5.17
N ILE A 31 4.15 -2.43 -5.66
CA ILE A 31 4.38 -2.71 -7.08
C ILE A 31 3.34 -3.77 -7.48
N GLY A 32 2.57 -3.49 -8.53
CA GLY A 32 1.55 -4.41 -9.03
C GLY A 32 1.82 -4.89 -10.44
N THR A 33 1.56 -6.17 -10.69
CA THR A 33 1.51 -6.76 -12.04
C THR A 33 0.09 -7.27 -12.25
N ASP A 34 -0.63 -6.63 -13.18
CA ASP A 34 -2.05 -6.88 -13.47
C ASP A 34 -2.92 -7.08 -12.21
N PRO A 35 -2.88 -6.14 -11.24
CA PRO A 35 -3.38 -6.40 -9.87
C PRO A 35 -4.90 -6.57 -9.76
N TYR A 36 -5.63 -6.34 -10.86
CA TYR A 36 -7.07 -6.52 -10.95
C TYR A 36 -7.47 -7.86 -11.59
N GLN A 37 -6.51 -8.59 -12.17
CA GLN A 37 -6.74 -9.92 -12.74
C GLN A 37 -6.67 -11.01 -11.64
N PRO A 38 -7.31 -12.18 -11.83
CA PRO A 38 -7.26 -13.29 -10.88
C PRO A 38 -5.83 -13.75 -10.54
N ASN A 39 -4.98 -13.82 -11.56
CA ASN A 39 -3.55 -14.13 -11.44
C ASN A 39 -2.67 -12.92 -11.09
N GLY A 40 -3.28 -11.78 -10.81
CA GLY A 40 -2.62 -10.53 -10.46
C GLY A 40 -1.81 -10.64 -9.17
N ARG A 41 -0.70 -9.89 -9.12
CA ARG A 41 0.24 -9.92 -8.00
C ARG A 41 0.52 -8.52 -7.48
N LEU A 42 0.65 -8.40 -6.17
CA LEU A 42 1.13 -7.20 -5.51
C LEU A 42 2.34 -7.54 -4.65
N GLN A 43 3.42 -6.81 -4.85
CA GLN A 43 4.57 -6.82 -3.97
C GLN A 43 4.48 -5.61 -3.04
N ILE A 44 4.44 -5.86 -1.74
CA ILE A 44 4.37 -4.84 -0.69
C ILE A 44 5.69 -4.80 0.06
N ARG A 45 6.16 -3.59 0.36
CA ARG A 45 7.33 -3.36 1.23
C ARG A 45 6.93 -2.38 2.32
N LEU A 46 7.12 -2.75 3.58
CA LEU A 46 6.76 -1.92 4.74
C LEU A 46 7.97 -1.17 5.27
N TYR A 47 7.82 0.13 5.49
CA TYR A 47 8.82 0.99 6.10
C TYR A 47 8.38 1.35 7.52
N LEU A 48 8.89 0.61 8.51
CA LEU A 48 8.68 0.94 9.91
C LEU A 48 9.82 1.82 10.44
N PRO A 49 9.55 2.80 11.31
CA PRO A 49 10.57 3.66 11.92
C PRO A 49 11.66 2.88 12.68
N ILE A 50 11.29 1.72 13.24
CA ILE A 50 12.21 0.85 13.99
C ILE A 50 13.22 0.11 13.08
N TRP A 51 12.97 0.04 11.78
CA TRP A 51 13.86 -0.64 10.84
C TRP A 51 14.83 0.36 10.22
N LYS A 52 16.01 0.46 10.83
CA LYS A 52 17.11 1.31 10.36
C LYS A 52 17.91 0.73 9.18
N ASN A 53 17.61 -0.50 8.75
CA ASN A 53 18.38 -1.24 7.74
C ASN A 53 17.53 -1.66 6.53
N GLU A 54 18.20 -2.06 5.43
CA GLU A 54 17.61 -2.53 4.16
C GLU A 54 16.70 -3.78 4.27
N ASN A 55 16.66 -4.42 5.45
CA ASN A 55 15.82 -5.58 5.77
C ASN A 55 14.40 -5.18 6.16
N VAL A 56 13.80 -4.31 5.37
CA VAL A 56 12.36 -4.04 5.43
C VAL A 56 11.60 -5.29 4.97
N PRO A 57 10.59 -5.76 5.72
CA PRO A 57 9.71 -6.84 5.32
C PRO A 57 9.04 -6.55 4.00
N LYS A 58 9.11 -7.58 3.17
CA LYS A 58 8.53 -7.63 1.84
C LYS A 58 7.67 -8.87 1.81
N PHE A 59 6.48 -8.75 1.25
CA PHE A 59 5.60 -9.90 1.04
C PHE A 59 4.81 -9.72 -0.25
N GLU A 60 4.41 -10.85 -0.81
CA GLU A 60 3.64 -10.93 -2.03
C GLU A 60 2.20 -11.34 -1.73
N LEU A 61 1.27 -10.59 -2.31
CA LEU A 61 -0.15 -10.86 -2.26
C LEU A 61 -0.63 -11.29 -3.64
N PHE A 62 -1.40 -12.37 -3.67
CA PHE A 62 -2.04 -12.87 -4.90
C PHE A 62 -3.53 -12.59 -4.80
N ARG A 63 -4.13 -12.07 -5.87
CA ARG A 63 -5.53 -11.61 -5.86
C ARG A 63 -6.51 -12.70 -5.39
N ASP A 64 -6.36 -13.91 -5.92
CA ASP A 64 -7.25 -15.04 -5.58
C ASP A 64 -7.02 -15.61 -4.19
N ARG A 65 -5.80 -15.49 -3.64
CA ARG A 65 -5.43 -16.05 -2.33
C ARG A 65 -5.67 -15.06 -1.19
N ASP A 66 -5.34 -13.80 -1.43
CA ASP A 66 -5.19 -12.73 -0.42
C ASP A 66 -6.15 -11.57 -0.69
N GLU A 67 -7.34 -11.86 -1.22
CA GLU A 67 -8.31 -10.89 -1.77
C GLU A 67 -8.51 -9.65 -0.88
N TYR A 68 -8.72 -9.87 0.43
CA TYR A 68 -8.92 -8.80 1.40
C TYR A 68 -7.73 -7.83 1.44
N TRP A 69 -6.52 -8.36 1.58
CA TRP A 69 -5.30 -7.54 1.69
C TRP A 69 -4.97 -6.87 0.36
N THR A 70 -5.17 -7.56 -0.77
CA THR A 70 -5.02 -6.98 -2.10
C THR A 70 -5.96 -5.78 -2.28
N LYS A 71 -7.24 -5.92 -1.89
CA LYS A 71 -8.21 -4.81 -1.92
C LYS A 71 -7.81 -3.66 -1.00
N PHE A 72 -7.36 -3.98 0.22
CA PHE A 72 -6.93 -2.97 1.19
C PHE A 72 -5.79 -2.10 0.64
N PHE A 73 -4.71 -2.72 0.16
CA PHE A 73 -3.54 -1.98 -0.32
C PHE A 73 -3.79 -1.21 -1.61
N LEU A 74 -4.59 -1.75 -2.54
CA LEU A 74 -5.02 -1.01 -3.74
C LEU A 74 -5.85 0.22 -3.38
N LYS A 75 -6.75 0.11 -2.41
CA LYS A 75 -7.55 1.25 -1.93
C LYS A 75 -6.65 2.32 -1.33
N GLN A 76 -5.70 1.95 -0.46
CA GLN A 76 -4.75 2.89 0.13
C GLN A 76 -3.91 3.60 -0.94
N PHE A 77 -3.42 2.85 -1.95
CA PHE A 77 -2.68 3.43 -3.07
C PHE A 77 -3.53 4.44 -3.86
N ALA A 78 -4.80 4.11 -4.17
CA ALA A 78 -5.68 5.01 -4.89
C ALA A 78 -5.96 6.30 -4.11
N GLU A 79 -6.12 6.24 -2.80
CA GLU A 79 -6.29 7.42 -1.95
C GLU A 79 -5.02 8.29 -1.92
N ILE A 80 -3.84 7.68 -1.78
CA ILE A 80 -2.55 8.39 -1.88
C ILE A 80 -2.44 9.09 -3.24
N TRP A 81 -2.74 8.38 -4.33
CA TRP A 81 -2.65 8.90 -5.68
C TRP A 81 -3.59 10.08 -5.94
N LYS A 82 -4.80 10.07 -5.37
CA LYS A 82 -5.74 11.19 -5.45
C LYS A 82 -5.18 12.44 -4.76
N ILE A 83 -4.61 12.28 -3.55
CA ILE A 83 -4.05 13.36 -2.75
C ILE A 83 -2.77 13.92 -3.38
N SER A 84 -1.96 13.04 -3.98
CA SER A 84 -0.66 13.40 -4.57
C SER A 84 -0.77 13.91 -6.01
N ARG A 85 -1.97 14.06 -6.58
CA ARG A 85 -2.09 14.70 -7.90
C ARG A 85 -1.52 16.12 -7.80
N PRO A 86 -0.55 16.49 -8.65
CA PRO A 86 -0.10 17.87 -8.71
C PRO A 86 -1.31 18.77 -8.94
N LEU A 87 -1.38 19.90 -8.24
CA LEU A 87 -2.39 20.96 -8.46
C LEU A 87 -2.35 21.56 -9.88
N TYR A 88 -1.54 21.01 -10.78
CA TYR A 88 -1.54 21.34 -12.20
C TYR A 88 -2.66 20.59 -12.94
N SER A 89 -3.90 20.85 -12.55
CA SER A 89 -5.02 20.89 -13.50
C SER A 89 -5.42 22.33 -13.82
N ASN A 90 -4.55 23.31 -13.55
CA ASN A 90 -4.71 24.69 -14.02
C ASN A 90 -4.18 24.89 -15.45
N SER A 91 -3.75 23.83 -16.14
CA SER A 91 -3.49 23.91 -17.59
C SER A 91 -4.77 24.21 -18.40
N ASP A 92 -5.95 24.04 -17.81
CA ASP A 92 -7.23 24.46 -18.42
C ASP A 92 -7.56 25.95 -18.14
N GLN A 93 -6.82 26.64 -17.28
CA GLN A 93 -7.00 28.09 -17.03
C GLN A 93 -6.04 28.98 -17.85
N LEU A 94 -5.00 28.41 -18.46
CA LEU A 94 -4.09 29.16 -19.33
C LEU A 94 -4.59 29.31 -20.77
N GLN A 95 -5.70 28.67 -21.14
CA GLN A 95 -6.37 28.89 -22.43
C GLN A 95 -7.40 30.03 -22.36
N THR A 96 -8.09 30.22 -21.23
CA THR A 96 -9.09 31.29 -21.08
C THR A 96 -8.48 32.70 -21.02
N ASP A 97 -7.29 32.86 -20.43
CA ASP A 97 -6.61 34.18 -20.37
C ASP A 97 -5.95 34.62 -21.69
N ARG A 98 -5.79 33.70 -22.66
CA ARG A 98 -5.20 34.00 -23.97
C ARG A 98 -6.25 34.41 -25.01
N GLU A 99 -7.48 33.94 -24.89
CA GLU A 99 -8.56 34.30 -25.81
C GLU A 99 -9.15 35.69 -25.50
N GLU A 100 -9.16 36.15 -24.25
CA GLU A 100 -9.66 37.50 -23.91
C GLU A 100 -8.72 38.65 -24.32
N ARG A 101 -7.44 38.36 -24.64
CA ARG A 101 -6.48 39.39 -25.11
C ARG A 101 -6.35 39.48 -26.64
N GLN A 102 -7.17 38.74 -27.39
CA GLN A 102 -7.16 38.75 -28.86
C GLN A 102 -8.55 38.98 -29.47
N LEU A 103 -9.41 39.78 -28.82
CA LEU A 103 -10.55 40.38 -29.48
C LEU A 103 -10.21 41.84 -29.86
N PRO A 104 -10.49 42.26 -31.12
CA PRO A 104 -10.07 43.54 -31.69
C PRO A 104 -10.73 44.76 -31.04
#